data_AF-A0A1Z9QM36-F1
#
_entry.id   AF-A0A1Z9QM36-F1
#
_cell.length_a   1.000
_cell.length_b   1.000
_cell.length_c   1.000
_cell.angle_alpha   90.00
_cell.angle_beta   90.00
_cell.angle_gamma   90.00
#
_symmetry.space_group_name_H-M   'P 1'
#
loop_
_entity.id
_entity.type
_entity.pdbx_description
1 polymer ?
#
loop_
_entity_poly.entity_id
_entity_poly.type
_entity_poly.pdbx_seq_one_letter_code
_entity_poly.pdbx_strand_id
1 'polypeptide(L)'
;MLRQLLRLFSFRRQEPTVIAKEPDSVVLYAAVENAPQNNSCRSNARSALSPTILPSARPLPHHRERLLSMQLAHAKLCGTRRCQRLKGMGISTTGDLATADLANLATQFGAPKKALKVLKQYRRAIRFSASVPGMMPRDALLLISIHRRSVRGLAMESPARLHRDLERFAESTQGRQQLRGRRIPSTRRLKKWISECETAANRARFHAMVA
;
A
#
# COMPACT_ATOMS: atom_id res chain seq x y z
N MET A 1 57.65 0.55 9.32
CA MET A 1 56.98 1.85 9.54
C MET A 1 55.60 1.87 8.88
N LEU A 2 54.62 1.04 9.31
CA LEU A 2 53.23 1.07 8.77
C LEU A 2 52.26 0.19 9.59
N ARG A 3 52.15 0.43 10.90
CA ARG A 3 51.19 -0.28 11.79
C ARG A 3 50.51 0.63 12.83
N GLN A 4 50.24 1.90 12.50
CA GLN A 4 49.69 2.86 13.49
C GLN A 4 48.61 3.82 12.95
N LEU A 5 47.69 3.37 12.11
CA LEU A 5 46.57 4.21 11.62
C LEU A 5 45.19 3.53 11.71
N LEU A 6 44.92 2.77 12.78
CA LEU A 6 43.60 2.21 13.06
C LEU A 6 43.24 2.29 14.56
N ARG A 7 43.25 3.50 15.14
CA ARG A 7 42.83 3.73 16.53
C ARG A 7 42.08 5.06 16.75
N LEU A 8 41.17 5.43 15.86
CA LEU A 8 40.41 6.70 16.01
C LEU A 8 38.87 6.59 15.91
N PHE A 9 38.30 5.39 15.87
CA PHE A 9 36.85 5.21 15.96
C PHE A 9 36.47 4.13 16.98
N SER A 10 36.93 4.29 18.23
CA SER A 10 36.29 3.63 19.37
C SER A 10 35.02 4.40 19.71
N PHE A 11 33.91 4.04 19.06
CA PHE A 11 32.59 4.41 19.54
C PHE A 11 32.42 3.84 20.95
N ARG A 12 32.41 4.71 21.97
CA ARG A 12 31.94 4.33 23.31
C ARG A 12 30.51 3.83 23.14
N ARG A 13 30.27 2.55 23.46
CA ARG A 13 28.91 2.04 23.62
C ARG A 13 28.29 2.81 24.78
N GLN A 14 27.31 3.64 24.48
CA GLN A 14 26.42 4.18 25.51
C GLN A 14 25.60 3.00 26.04
N GLU A 15 25.68 2.75 27.34
CA GLU A 15 24.83 1.77 28.00
C GLU A 15 23.36 2.21 27.87
N PRO A 16 22.43 1.28 27.62
CA PRO A 16 21.03 1.60 27.43
C PRO A 16 20.47 2.23 28.72
N THR A 17 19.99 3.46 28.61
CA THR A 17 19.28 4.15 29.69
C THR A 17 18.00 3.37 29.97
N VAL A 18 17.90 2.79 31.16
CA VAL A 18 16.69 2.12 31.63
C VAL A 18 15.62 3.19 31.83
N ILE A 19 14.66 3.24 30.91
CA ILE A 19 13.45 4.03 31.08
C ILE A 19 12.69 3.39 32.24
N ALA A 20 12.47 4.16 33.31
CA ALA A 20 11.65 3.72 34.43
C ALA A 20 10.27 3.30 33.90
N LYS A 21 9.86 2.07 34.24
CA LYS A 21 8.48 1.61 34.00
C LYS A 21 7.55 2.47 34.85
N GLU A 22 6.87 3.41 34.20
CA GLU A 22 5.64 3.95 34.77
C GLU A 22 4.60 2.82 34.83
N PRO A 23 3.79 2.74 35.91
CA PRO A 23 2.81 1.68 36.06
C PRO A 23 1.71 1.76 34.97
N ASP A 24 1.61 0.66 34.26
CA ASP A 24 0.72 0.32 33.15
C ASP A 24 -0.77 0.25 33.57
N SER A 25 -1.36 1.38 33.96
CA SER A 25 -2.81 1.45 34.17
C SER A 25 -3.41 2.77 33.69
N VAL A 26 -3.29 3.02 32.39
CA VAL A 26 -4.18 4.00 31.73
C VAL A 26 -5.55 3.32 31.56
N VAL A 27 -6.35 3.36 32.63
CA VAL A 27 -7.77 3.04 32.54
C VAL A 27 -8.46 4.24 31.90
N LEU A 28 -8.87 4.11 30.64
CA LEU A 28 -9.76 5.06 29.98
C LEU A 28 -11.15 4.94 30.62
N TYR A 29 -11.39 5.68 31.69
CA TYR A 29 -12.75 5.87 32.19
C TYR A 29 -13.49 6.77 31.21
N ALA A 30 -14.39 6.19 30.42
CA ALA A 30 -15.46 6.95 29.84
C ALA A 30 -16.29 7.49 31.02
N ALA A 31 -16.23 8.79 31.26
CA ALA A 31 -17.09 9.46 32.23
C ALA A 31 -18.53 9.34 31.73
N VAL A 32 -19.25 8.35 32.23
CA VAL A 32 -20.71 8.35 32.20
C VAL A 32 -21.14 9.22 33.37
N GLU A 33 -21.51 10.46 33.09
CA GLU A 33 -22.13 11.35 34.07
C GLU A 33 -23.45 10.73 34.53
N ASN A 34 -23.40 9.98 35.64
CA ASN A 34 -24.59 9.62 36.39
C ASN A 34 -24.94 10.80 37.29
N ALA A 35 -25.76 11.71 36.78
CA ALA A 35 -26.37 12.77 37.57
C ALA A 35 -27.32 12.17 38.64
N PRO A 36 -27.37 12.73 39.87
CA PRO A 36 -28.25 12.23 40.92
C PRO A 36 -29.72 12.50 40.58
N GLN A 37 -30.55 11.48 40.77
CA GLN A 37 -32.00 11.59 40.71
C GLN A 37 -32.47 12.43 41.90
N ASN A 38 -32.86 13.68 41.65
CA ASN A 38 -33.69 14.45 42.57
C ASN A 38 -34.99 14.82 41.87
N ASN A 39 -36.06 14.14 42.27
CA ASN A 39 -37.41 14.40 41.83
C ASN A 39 -37.87 15.75 42.37
N SER A 40 -38.10 16.73 41.49
CA SER A 40 -39.17 17.70 41.69
C SER A 40 -39.58 18.32 40.35
N CYS A 41 -40.89 18.36 40.17
CA CYS A 41 -41.61 18.76 38.99
C CYS A 41 -41.34 20.22 38.61
N ARG A 42 -41.09 20.50 37.33
CA ARG A 42 -41.58 21.72 36.67
C ARG A 42 -41.49 21.62 35.13
N SER A 43 -42.67 21.82 34.57
CA SER A 43 -43.12 22.12 33.21
C SER A 43 -42.13 22.55 32.12
N ASN A 44 -42.43 22.05 30.93
CA ASN A 44 -42.35 22.67 29.60
C ASN A 44 -40.98 23.02 29.01
N ALA A 45 -40.60 22.18 28.03
CA ALA A 45 -39.98 22.48 26.73
C ALA A 45 -38.81 21.52 26.46
N ARG A 46 -39.13 20.29 26.03
CA ARG A 46 -38.18 19.45 25.30
C ARG A 46 -38.74 19.21 23.92
N SER A 47 -38.41 20.13 23.02
CA SER A 47 -38.44 19.84 21.58
C SER A 47 -37.74 18.51 21.37
N ALA A 48 -38.50 17.54 20.86
CA ALA A 48 -38.00 16.22 20.55
C ALA A 48 -36.72 16.35 19.72
N LEU A 49 -35.62 15.83 20.24
CA LEU A 49 -34.41 15.63 19.45
C LEU A 49 -34.78 14.61 18.37
N SER A 50 -35.06 15.10 17.17
CA SER A 50 -35.18 14.28 15.98
C SER A 50 -33.95 13.36 15.92
N PRO A 51 -34.13 12.05 15.71
CA PRO A 51 -32.98 11.16 15.59
C PRO A 51 -32.13 11.67 14.43
N THR A 52 -30.91 12.11 14.72
CA THR A 52 -29.92 12.43 13.70
C THR A 52 -29.76 11.18 12.85
N ILE A 53 -30.36 11.20 11.65
CA ILE A 53 -30.18 10.16 10.65
C ILE A 53 -28.69 10.20 10.31
N LEU A 54 -27.92 9.30 10.91
CA LEU A 54 -26.54 9.08 10.49
C LEU A 54 -26.60 8.76 9.00
N PRO A 55 -25.84 9.49 8.16
CA PRO A 55 -25.83 9.20 6.73
C PRO A 55 -25.52 7.72 6.55
N SER A 56 -26.43 7.00 5.90
CA SER A 56 -26.28 5.61 5.50
C SER A 56 -24.82 5.34 5.12
N ALA A 57 -24.17 4.44 5.85
CA ALA A 57 -22.77 4.12 5.64
C ALA A 57 -22.61 3.71 4.17
N ARG A 58 -21.97 4.58 3.37
CA ARG A 58 -21.76 4.30 1.94
C ARG A 58 -21.07 2.95 1.82
N PRO A 59 -21.56 2.04 0.95
CA PRO A 59 -20.91 0.76 0.75
C PRO A 59 -19.44 0.99 0.39
N LEU A 60 -18.54 0.24 1.03
CA LEU A 60 -17.10 0.41 0.83
C LEU A 60 -16.79 0.25 -0.66
N PRO A 61 -16.01 1.18 -1.26
CA PRO A 61 -15.70 1.11 -2.68
C PRO A 61 -15.02 -0.22 -2.99
N HIS A 62 -15.45 -0.83 -4.10
CA HIS A 62 -14.86 -2.05 -4.61
C HIS A 62 -13.35 -1.86 -4.75
N HIS A 63 -12.57 -2.90 -4.47
CA HIS A 63 -11.10 -2.81 -4.38
C HIS A 63 -10.46 -2.03 -5.54
N ARG A 64 -10.94 -2.28 -6.76
CA ARG A 64 -10.51 -1.61 -7.97
C ARG A 64 -10.75 -0.11 -7.93
N GLU A 65 -11.95 0.34 -7.61
CA GLU A 65 -12.31 1.76 -7.55
C GLU A 65 -11.44 2.51 -6.54
N ARG A 66 -11.26 1.92 -5.36
CA ARG A 66 -10.39 2.48 -4.31
C ARG A 66 -8.94 2.60 -4.76
N LEU A 67 -8.44 1.62 -5.51
CA LEU A 67 -7.08 1.71 -6.05
C LEU A 67 -6.97 2.81 -7.09
N LEU A 68 -7.90 2.87 -8.04
CA LEU A 68 -7.85 3.86 -9.13
C LEU A 68 -7.99 5.30 -8.60
N SER A 69 -8.81 5.54 -7.59
CA SER A 69 -8.93 6.85 -6.93
C SER A 69 -7.77 7.19 -5.98
N MET A 70 -6.88 6.24 -5.69
CA MET A 70 -5.76 6.44 -4.78
C MET A 70 -4.77 7.47 -5.35
N GLN A 71 -4.34 8.40 -4.49
CA GLN A 71 -3.26 9.33 -4.80
C GLN A 71 -1.96 8.60 -5.13
N LEU A 72 -1.23 9.06 -6.14
CA LEU A 72 -0.03 8.39 -6.63
C LEU A 72 1.07 8.27 -5.55
N ALA A 73 1.15 9.25 -4.65
CA ALA A 73 2.06 9.24 -3.50
C ALA A 73 1.74 8.12 -2.48
N HIS A 74 0.47 7.73 -2.36
CA HIS A 74 0.02 6.65 -1.47
C HIS A 74 0.22 5.28 -2.10
N ALA A 75 0.17 5.19 -3.43
CA ALA A 75 0.43 3.95 -4.17
C ALA A 75 1.88 3.45 -4.03
N LYS A 76 2.81 4.31 -3.60
CA LYS A 76 4.26 4.02 -3.41
C LYS A 76 4.92 3.36 -4.64
N LEU A 77 4.45 3.70 -5.85
CA LEU A 77 4.99 3.24 -7.14
C LEU A 77 6.26 3.99 -7.55
N CYS A 78 6.27 5.29 -7.27
CA CYS A 78 7.35 6.23 -7.59
C CYS A 78 7.93 6.84 -6.32
N GLY A 79 9.15 7.36 -6.44
CA GLY A 79 9.71 8.25 -5.41
C GLY A 79 9.00 9.60 -5.38
N THR A 80 9.05 10.29 -4.24
CA THR A 80 8.35 11.56 -3.98
C THR A 80 8.55 12.59 -5.08
N ARG A 81 9.80 12.85 -5.49
CA ARG A 81 10.14 13.79 -6.59
C ARG A 81 9.45 13.44 -7.91
N ARG A 82 9.40 12.14 -8.25
CA ARG A 82 8.75 11.69 -9.49
C ARG A 82 7.23 11.80 -9.39
N CYS A 83 6.66 11.52 -8.22
CA CYS A 83 5.23 11.67 -8.03
C CYS A 83 4.82 13.16 -8.05
N GLN A 84 5.63 14.07 -7.49
CA GLN A 84 5.42 15.53 -7.62
C GLN A 84 5.50 15.99 -9.07
N ARG A 85 6.49 15.53 -9.84
CA ARG A 85 6.59 15.84 -11.26
C ARG A 85 5.35 15.36 -12.03
N LEU A 86 4.91 14.12 -11.79
CA LEU A 86 3.69 13.56 -12.39
C LEU A 86 2.44 14.38 -12.04
N LYS A 87 2.33 14.83 -10.79
CA LYS A 87 1.25 15.72 -10.35
C LYS A 87 1.26 17.04 -11.12
N GLY A 88 2.44 17.64 -11.34
CA GLY A 88 2.60 18.84 -12.17
C GLY A 88 2.23 18.65 -13.65
N MET A 89 2.20 17.40 -14.14
CA MET A 89 1.78 17.02 -15.49
C MET A 89 0.30 16.56 -15.53
N GLY A 90 -0.48 16.85 -14.49
CA GLY A 90 -1.91 16.51 -14.41
C GLY A 90 -2.22 15.08 -13.94
N ILE A 91 -1.22 14.31 -13.51
CA ILE A 91 -1.41 12.93 -13.03
C ILE A 91 -1.36 12.89 -11.49
N SER A 92 -2.53 12.91 -10.86
CA SER A 92 -2.65 12.92 -9.39
C SER A 92 -2.97 11.55 -8.81
N THR A 93 -3.82 10.77 -9.49
CA THR A 93 -4.28 9.45 -9.05
C THR A 93 -3.63 8.31 -9.82
N THR A 94 -3.75 7.08 -9.31
CA THR A 94 -3.31 5.92 -10.09
C THR A 94 -4.20 5.67 -11.31
N GLY A 95 -5.48 6.04 -11.25
CA GLY A 95 -6.43 5.99 -12.36
C GLY A 95 -6.00 6.90 -13.52
N ASP A 96 -5.55 8.11 -13.20
CA ASP A 96 -5.02 9.06 -14.19
C ASP A 96 -3.82 8.42 -14.92
N LEU A 97 -2.87 7.84 -14.18
CA LEU A 97 -1.70 7.19 -14.79
C LEU A 97 -2.07 5.93 -15.59
N ALA A 98 -3.10 5.20 -15.15
CA ALA A 98 -3.58 4.01 -15.85
C ALA A 98 -4.18 4.35 -17.22
N THR A 99 -4.79 5.53 -17.38
CA THR A 99 -5.52 5.96 -18.58
C THR A 99 -4.76 6.96 -19.47
N ALA A 100 -3.76 7.67 -18.93
CA ALA A 100 -3.00 8.70 -19.64
C ALA A 100 -2.35 8.25 -20.97
N ASP A 101 -1.99 9.19 -21.84
CA ASP A 101 -1.09 8.89 -22.95
C ASP A 101 0.37 8.85 -22.45
N LEU A 102 0.95 7.65 -22.37
CA LEU A 102 2.32 7.49 -21.88
C LEU A 102 3.38 7.98 -22.86
N ALA A 103 3.10 7.96 -24.17
CA ALA A 103 4.04 8.43 -25.16
C ALA A 103 4.21 9.94 -25.03
N ASN A 104 3.08 10.66 -24.99
CA ASN A 104 3.06 12.11 -24.77
C ASN A 104 3.57 12.50 -23.39
N LEU A 105 3.23 11.74 -22.35
CA LEU A 105 3.74 12.02 -21.01
C LEU A 105 5.26 11.81 -20.92
N ALA A 106 5.81 10.85 -21.67
CA ALA A 106 7.25 10.57 -21.66
C ALA A 106 8.09 11.65 -22.35
N THR A 107 7.56 12.38 -23.34
CA THR A 107 8.29 13.47 -24.01
C THR A 107 8.64 14.61 -23.06
N GLN A 108 7.86 14.79 -21.98
CA GLN A 108 8.09 15.79 -20.95
C GLN A 108 9.23 15.42 -19.97
N PHE A 109 9.90 14.28 -20.18
CA PHE A 109 11.08 13.86 -19.42
C PHE A 109 12.35 14.03 -20.26
N GLY A 110 13.46 14.40 -19.61
CA GLY A 110 14.76 14.55 -20.29
C GLY A 110 15.33 13.26 -20.91
N ALA A 111 14.73 12.10 -20.63
CA ALA A 111 15.09 10.82 -21.26
C ALA A 111 13.81 10.05 -21.65
N PRO A 112 13.15 10.41 -22.77
CA PRO A 112 11.78 9.97 -23.06
C PRO A 112 11.67 8.45 -23.23
N LYS A 113 12.60 7.80 -23.94
CA LYS A 113 12.61 6.34 -24.12
C LYS A 113 12.68 5.58 -22.78
N LYS A 114 13.52 6.06 -21.85
CA LYS A 114 13.65 5.47 -20.50
C LYS A 114 12.40 5.74 -19.67
N ALA A 115 11.87 6.96 -19.72
CA ALA A 115 10.64 7.32 -19.01
C ALA A 115 9.46 6.47 -19.46
N LEU A 116 9.27 6.31 -20.78
CA LEU A 116 8.20 5.48 -21.36
C LEU A 116 8.24 4.05 -20.83
N LYS A 117 9.43 3.43 -20.78
CA LYS A 117 9.60 2.06 -20.24
C LYS A 117 9.14 1.98 -18.78
N VAL A 118 9.54 2.94 -17.95
CA VAL A 118 9.15 2.98 -16.53
C VAL A 118 7.65 3.23 -16.35
N LEU A 119 7.07 4.16 -17.12
CA LEU A 119 5.65 4.48 -17.06
C LEU A 119 4.77 3.30 -17.48
N LYS A 120 5.18 2.56 -18.53
CA LYS A 120 4.53 1.31 -18.92
C LYS A 120 4.56 0.28 -17.79
N GLN A 121 5.67 0.20 -17.05
CA GLN A 121 5.78 -0.67 -15.89
C GLN A 121 4.84 -0.25 -14.75
N TYR A 122 4.71 1.05 -14.48
CA TYR A 122 3.76 1.56 -13.49
C TYR A 122 2.31 1.28 -13.85
N ARG A 123 1.92 1.54 -15.11
CA ARG A 123 0.59 1.18 -15.60
C ARG A 123 0.32 -0.31 -15.43
N ARG A 124 1.28 -1.16 -15.77
CA ARG A 124 1.14 -2.61 -15.62
C ARG A 124 0.94 -3.00 -14.16
N ALA A 125 1.71 -2.40 -13.24
CA ALA A 125 1.55 -2.61 -11.80
C ALA A 125 0.17 -2.19 -11.31
N ILE A 126 -0.33 -1.02 -11.72
CA ILE A 126 -1.66 -0.52 -11.34
C ILE A 126 -2.75 -1.47 -11.83
N ARG A 127 -2.72 -1.86 -13.12
CA ARG A 127 -3.71 -2.78 -13.71
C ARG A 127 -3.67 -4.15 -13.03
N PHE A 128 -2.48 -4.63 -12.72
CA PHE A 128 -2.31 -5.90 -12.05
C PHE A 128 -2.86 -5.86 -10.62
N SER A 129 -2.49 -4.86 -9.82
CA SER A 129 -3.04 -4.71 -8.47
C SER A 129 -4.56 -4.51 -8.48
N ALA A 130 -5.10 -3.75 -9.45
CA ALA A 130 -6.54 -3.54 -9.58
C ALA A 130 -7.35 -4.81 -9.87
N SER A 131 -6.67 -5.88 -10.30
CA SER A 131 -7.29 -7.18 -10.57
C SER A 131 -7.17 -8.17 -9.40
N VAL A 132 -6.36 -7.87 -8.37
CA VAL A 132 -6.08 -8.79 -7.26
C VAL A 132 -6.44 -8.12 -5.93
N PRO A 133 -7.59 -8.46 -5.33
CA PRO A 133 -8.04 -7.91 -4.05
C PRO A 133 -6.96 -7.84 -2.97
N GLY A 134 -6.77 -6.65 -2.39
CA GLY A 134 -5.82 -6.42 -1.31
C GLY A 134 -4.35 -6.32 -1.73
N MET A 135 -4.06 -6.32 -3.04
CA MET A 135 -2.73 -6.02 -3.58
C MET A 135 -2.56 -4.51 -3.74
N MET A 136 -1.40 -3.97 -3.33
CA MET A 136 -1.06 -2.57 -3.60
C MET A 136 -0.26 -2.46 -4.90
N PRO A 137 -0.33 -1.34 -5.64
CA PRO A 137 0.45 -1.15 -6.86
C PRO A 137 1.96 -1.31 -6.64
N ARG A 138 2.49 -0.89 -5.47
CA ARG A 138 3.90 -1.14 -5.10
C ARG A 138 4.27 -2.62 -5.09
N ASP A 139 3.36 -3.46 -4.62
CA ASP A 139 3.58 -4.89 -4.46
C ASP A 139 3.50 -5.57 -5.84
N ALA A 140 2.53 -5.17 -6.66
CA ALA A 140 2.47 -5.58 -8.06
C ALA A 140 3.73 -5.19 -8.85
N LEU A 141 4.30 -4.01 -8.59
CA LEU A 141 5.56 -3.58 -9.20
C LEU A 141 6.73 -4.48 -8.82
N LEU A 142 6.77 -4.95 -7.57
CA LEU A 142 7.77 -5.91 -7.09
C LEU A 142 7.65 -7.25 -7.82
N LEU A 143 6.43 -7.78 -7.93
CA LEU A 143 6.14 -9.01 -8.67
C LEU A 143 6.54 -8.89 -10.15
N ILE A 144 6.26 -7.75 -10.78
CA ILE A 144 6.65 -7.52 -12.18
C ILE A 144 8.16 -7.53 -12.35
N SER A 145 8.92 -7.00 -11.39
CA SER A 145 10.39 -6.99 -11.41
C SER A 145 10.98 -8.40 -11.32
N ILE A 146 10.31 -9.33 -10.65
CA ILE A 146 10.66 -10.77 -10.65
C ILE A 146 9.89 -11.57 -11.72
N HIS A 147 9.46 -10.91 -12.79
CA HIS A 147 8.85 -11.53 -13.96
C HIS A 147 7.46 -12.18 -13.72
N ARG A 148 6.78 -11.86 -12.63
CA ARG A 148 5.40 -12.29 -12.34
C ARG A 148 4.42 -11.18 -12.67
N ARG A 149 3.82 -11.29 -13.86
CA ARG A 149 3.20 -10.14 -14.54
C ARG A 149 1.74 -10.32 -14.96
N SER A 150 1.08 -11.40 -14.52
CA SER A 150 -0.31 -11.72 -14.84
C SER A 150 -0.99 -12.45 -13.69
N VAL A 151 -2.32 -12.32 -13.61
CA VAL A 151 -3.17 -13.03 -12.64
C VAL A 151 -3.03 -14.54 -12.83
N ARG A 152 -3.15 -15.03 -14.08
CA ARG A 152 -2.97 -16.45 -14.41
C ARG A 152 -1.59 -16.99 -14.02
N GLY A 153 -0.53 -16.21 -14.27
CA GLY A 153 0.82 -16.62 -13.91
C GLY A 153 1.02 -16.69 -12.40
N LEU A 154 0.47 -15.72 -11.66
CA LEU A 154 0.54 -15.70 -10.21
C LEU A 154 -0.28 -16.83 -9.56
N ALA A 155 -1.42 -17.20 -10.13
CA ALA A 155 -2.24 -18.33 -9.66
C ALA A 155 -1.51 -19.69 -9.71
N MET A 156 -0.46 -19.83 -10.52
CA MET A 156 0.30 -21.06 -10.65
C MET A 156 1.58 -21.08 -9.79
N GLU A 157 1.83 -20.02 -9.01
CA GLU A 157 3.06 -19.90 -8.22
C GLU A 157 2.94 -20.53 -6.84
N SER A 158 4.07 -21.02 -6.33
CA SER A 158 4.18 -21.45 -4.93
C SER A 158 4.51 -20.26 -4.04
N PRO A 159 3.79 -20.02 -2.93
CA PRO A 159 4.08 -18.91 -2.01
C PRO A 159 5.52 -18.93 -1.47
N ALA A 160 6.06 -20.11 -1.17
CA ALA A 160 7.41 -20.26 -0.63
C ALA A 160 8.49 -19.95 -1.69
N ARG A 161 8.30 -20.45 -2.91
CA ARG A 161 9.19 -20.15 -4.05
C ARG A 161 9.18 -18.66 -4.38
N LEU A 162 8.00 -18.08 -4.44
CA LEU A 162 7.82 -16.66 -4.74
C LEU A 162 8.48 -15.78 -3.68
N HIS A 163 8.39 -16.15 -2.40
CA HIS A 163 9.07 -15.42 -1.33
C HIS A 163 10.59 -15.47 -1.48
N ARG A 164 11.16 -16.65 -1.76
CA ARG A 164 12.60 -16.81 -2.00
C ARG A 164 13.10 -15.96 -3.19
N ASP A 165 12.31 -15.91 -4.26
CA ASP A 165 12.62 -15.07 -5.43
C ASP A 165 12.60 -13.57 -5.06
N LEU A 166 11.67 -13.16 -4.19
CA LEU A 166 11.60 -11.80 -3.67
C LEU A 166 12.76 -11.45 -2.72
N GLU A 167 13.22 -12.38 -1.90
CA GLU A 167 14.41 -12.23 -1.05
C GLU A 167 15.66 -12.01 -1.90
N ARG A 168 15.90 -12.89 -2.87
CA ARG A 168 17.00 -12.76 -3.84
C ARG A 168 16.93 -11.43 -4.60
N PHE A 169 15.73 -11.02 -5.03
CA PHE A 169 15.55 -9.73 -5.68
C PHE A 169 15.87 -8.58 -4.72
N ALA A 170 15.44 -8.63 -3.46
CA ALA A 170 15.70 -7.59 -2.47
C ALA A 170 17.21 -7.39 -2.22
N GLU A 171 18.02 -8.44 -2.36
CA GLU A 171 19.48 -8.38 -2.23
C GLU A 171 20.16 -7.74 -3.46
N SER A 172 19.51 -7.76 -4.63
CA SER A 172 20.06 -7.13 -5.84
C SER A 172 20.09 -5.59 -5.76
N THR A 173 21.00 -4.96 -6.50
CA THR A 173 21.09 -3.48 -6.58
C THR A 173 19.75 -2.85 -6.99
N GLN A 174 19.08 -3.46 -7.96
CA GLN A 174 17.79 -2.96 -8.45
C GLN A 174 16.68 -3.12 -7.40
N GLY A 175 16.66 -4.25 -6.68
CA GLY A 175 15.69 -4.49 -5.61
C GLY A 175 15.89 -3.58 -4.41
N ARG A 176 17.13 -3.36 -3.95
CA ARG A 176 17.43 -2.39 -2.89
C ARG A 176 16.94 -0.98 -3.25
N GLN A 177 17.20 -0.55 -4.50
CA GLN A 177 16.73 0.74 -5.01
C GLN A 177 15.20 0.84 -5.08
N GLN A 178 14.52 -0.24 -5.49
CA GLN A 178 13.07 -0.28 -5.59
C GLN A 178 12.39 -0.32 -4.20
N LEU A 179 12.93 -1.09 -3.26
CA LEU A 179 12.40 -1.24 -1.91
C LEU A 179 12.65 -0.02 -1.04
N ARG A 180 13.78 0.68 -1.21
CA ARG A 180 14.14 1.86 -0.39
C ARG A 180 14.07 1.56 1.11
N GLY A 181 14.64 0.43 1.53
CA GLY A 181 14.61 -0.05 2.92
C GLY A 181 13.28 -0.63 3.40
N ARG A 182 12.26 -0.74 2.53
CA ARG A 182 10.98 -1.37 2.89
C ARG A 182 11.10 -2.90 2.90
N ARG A 183 10.27 -3.53 3.73
CA ARG A 183 10.14 -4.99 3.78
C ARG A 183 9.39 -5.53 2.56
N ILE A 184 9.79 -6.72 2.13
CA ILE A 184 9.07 -7.50 1.12
C ILE A 184 7.74 -8.04 1.70
N PRO A 185 6.76 -8.39 0.85
CA PRO A 185 5.52 -9.04 1.28
C PRO A 185 5.79 -10.39 1.96
N SER A 186 5.12 -10.65 3.08
CA SER A 186 5.23 -11.93 3.77
C SER A 186 4.57 -13.08 2.99
N THR A 187 5.01 -14.31 3.25
CA THR A 187 4.43 -15.55 2.70
C THR A 187 2.91 -15.64 2.87
N ARG A 188 2.38 -15.24 4.05
CA ARG A 188 0.92 -15.18 4.31
C ARG A 188 0.21 -14.26 3.31
N ARG A 189 0.80 -13.11 3.02
CA ARG A 189 0.23 -12.14 2.07
C ARG A 189 0.29 -12.66 0.64
N LEU A 190 1.40 -13.31 0.26
CA LEU A 190 1.55 -13.97 -1.03
C LEU A 190 0.50 -15.07 -1.22
N LYS A 191 0.32 -15.94 -0.21
CA LYS A 191 -0.70 -17.00 -0.23
C LYS A 191 -2.10 -16.44 -0.48
N LYS A 192 -2.45 -15.33 0.19
CA LYS A 192 -3.74 -14.65 -0.04
C LYS A 192 -3.87 -14.20 -1.49
N TRP A 193 -2.89 -13.49 -2.04
CA TRP A 193 -2.96 -13.01 -3.43
C TRP A 193 -3.02 -14.13 -4.45
N ILE A 194 -2.29 -15.23 -4.23
CA ILE A 194 -2.33 -16.41 -5.10
C ILE A 194 -3.73 -17.02 -5.09
N SER A 195 -4.33 -17.21 -3.91
CA SER A 195 -5.70 -17.70 -3.78
C SER A 195 -6.74 -16.81 -4.48
N GLU A 196 -6.63 -15.48 -4.35
CA GLU A 196 -7.48 -14.54 -5.10
C GLU A 196 -7.28 -14.64 -6.62
N CYS A 197 -6.07 -14.99 -7.08
CA CYS A 197 -5.81 -15.20 -8.51
C CYS A 197 -6.36 -16.54 -9.00
N GLU A 198 -6.32 -17.59 -8.18
CA GLU A 198 -6.91 -18.90 -8.46
C GLU A 198 -8.44 -18.79 -8.61
N THR A 199 -9.11 -18.09 -7.68
CA THR A 199 -10.55 -17.87 -7.76
C THR A 199 -10.93 -17.06 -9.00
N ALA A 200 -10.18 -16.00 -9.31
CA ALA A 200 -10.39 -15.21 -10.53
C ALA A 200 -10.18 -16.03 -11.81
N ALA A 201 -9.14 -16.88 -11.86
CA ALA A 201 -8.85 -17.75 -13.00
C ALA A 201 -9.95 -18.80 -13.20
N ASN A 202 -10.45 -19.40 -12.12
CA ASN A 202 -11.54 -20.35 -12.18
C ASN A 202 -12.83 -19.69 -12.67
N ARG A 203 -13.17 -18.51 -12.15
CA ARG A 203 -14.34 -17.74 -12.59
C ARG A 203 -14.28 -17.44 -14.09
N ALA A 204 -13.13 -17.00 -14.60
CA ALA A 204 -12.96 -16.73 -16.03
C ALA A 204 -13.14 -17.98 -16.89
N ARG A 205 -12.68 -19.15 -16.42
CA ARG A 205 -12.90 -20.43 -17.12
C ARG A 205 -14.37 -20.81 -17.17
N PHE A 206 -15.10 -20.66 -16.06
CA PHE A 206 -16.54 -20.94 -16.03
C PHE A 206 -17.31 -20.03 -16.99
N HIS A 207 -17.02 -18.73 -17.01
CA HIS A 207 -17.66 -17.82 -17.97
C HIS A 207 -17.36 -18.18 -19.43
N ALA A 208 -16.16 -18.68 -19.73
CA ALA A 208 -15.79 -19.11 -21.08
C ALA A 208 -16.44 -20.44 -21.52
N MET A 209 -16.98 -21.24 -20.59
CA MET A 209 -17.71 -22.47 -20.91
C MET A 209 -19.22 -22.24 -21.10
N VAL A 210 -19.74 -21.14 -20.55
CA VAL A 210 -21.17 -20.79 -20.58
C VAL A 210 -21.51 -19.85 -21.74
N ALA A 211 -20.50 -19.24 -22.37
CA ALA A 211 -20.63 -18.37 -23.54
C ALA A 211 -20.34 -19.14 -24.83
#